data_AF-A0AAE3GXQ7-F1
#
_entry.id   AF-A0AAE3GXQ7-F1
#
_cell.length_a   1.000
_cell.length_b   1.000
_cell.length_c   1.000
_cell.angle_alpha   90.00
_cell.angle_beta   90.00
_cell.angle_gamma   90.00
#
_symmetry.space_group_name_H-M   'P 1'
#
loop_
_entity.id
_entity.type
_entity.pdbx_description
1 polymer ?
#
loop_
_entity_poly.entity_id
_entity_poly.type
_entity_poly.pdbx_seq_one_letter_code
_entity_poly.pdbx_strand_id
1 'polypeptide(L)'
;MSRTFLKSLTARALLGLPALLLTPSSLLAQACQPKISLNIDNYGDSNLVQLYISPSGSDSRSNEKLQGRVVKPGETVDIAIYNKPGECVYDIKSVFANGEEKVERQLNLCDVDGGSYSLYGADDRVFKVSNRTNNNMVEFYWRKSGQEKWGEDLLGTASIGARQTVIIPVNDGKCLYEFRAVFANGQIVEQQKNVCQNNSGVVSDVIFGG
;
A
#
# COMPACT_ATOMS: atom_id res chain seq x y z
N MET A 1 -6.60 36.27 96.85
CA MET A 1 -5.76 35.79 95.72
C MET A 1 -6.37 34.51 95.18
N SER A 2 -6.46 34.44 93.87
CA SER A 2 -7.17 33.47 93.04
C SER A 2 -6.55 32.06 93.07
N ARG A 3 -7.38 31.05 92.77
CA ARG A 3 -7.13 29.88 91.87
C ARG A 3 -7.66 28.57 92.48
N THR A 4 -8.30 27.64 91.80
CA THR A 4 -8.96 27.55 90.47
C THR A 4 -9.77 26.26 90.54
N PHE A 5 -11.03 26.27 90.10
CA PHE A 5 -11.90 25.10 90.05
C PHE A 5 -11.39 24.05 89.04
N LEU A 6 -11.36 22.78 89.44
CA LEU A 6 -11.17 21.63 88.55
C LEU A 6 -12.35 21.55 87.56
N LYS A 7 -12.06 21.61 86.26
CA LYS A 7 -13.03 21.34 85.21
C LYS A 7 -12.91 19.87 84.79
N SER A 8 -13.99 19.13 85.01
CA SER A 8 -14.24 17.80 84.45
C SER A 8 -14.30 17.89 82.92
N LEU A 9 -13.49 17.09 82.24
CA LEU A 9 -13.51 16.91 80.79
C LEU A 9 -14.27 15.62 80.48
N THR A 10 -15.49 15.75 79.98
CA THR A 10 -16.25 14.64 79.40
C THR A 10 -15.73 14.37 77.99
N ALA A 11 -15.07 13.22 77.80
CA ALA A 11 -14.64 12.76 76.50
C ALA A 11 -15.84 12.20 75.73
N ARG A 12 -16.25 12.88 74.65
CA ARG A 12 -17.19 12.32 73.66
C ARG A 12 -16.38 11.52 72.64
N ALA A 13 -16.49 10.20 72.70
CA ALA A 13 -15.97 9.31 71.67
C ALA A 13 -16.83 9.43 70.40
N LEU A 14 -16.30 10.08 69.37
CA LEU A 14 -16.84 10.06 68.01
C LEU A 14 -16.33 8.79 67.32
N LEU A 15 -17.22 7.82 67.10
CA LEU A 15 -16.97 6.67 66.23
C LEU A 15 -16.89 7.16 64.78
N GLY A 16 -15.68 7.40 64.27
CA GLY A 16 -15.44 7.68 62.86
C GLY A 16 -15.61 6.41 62.03
N LEU A 17 -16.59 6.40 61.12
CA LEU A 17 -16.68 5.39 60.06
C LEU A 17 -15.43 5.50 59.16
N PRO A 18 -14.70 4.42 58.87
CA PRO A 18 -13.67 4.45 57.84
C PRO A 18 -14.35 4.59 56.48
N ALA A 19 -14.25 5.77 55.87
CA ALA A 19 -14.60 5.97 54.48
C ALA A 19 -13.58 5.19 53.63
N LEU A 20 -13.98 4.03 53.08
CA LEU A 20 -13.21 3.37 52.03
C LEU A 20 -13.17 4.30 50.81
N LEU A 21 -12.03 4.95 50.59
CA LEU A 21 -11.72 5.62 49.34
C LEU A 21 -11.56 4.54 48.27
N LEU A 22 -12.66 4.20 47.59
CA LEU A 22 -12.61 3.49 46.31
C LEU A 22 -11.96 4.44 45.30
N THR A 23 -10.64 4.35 45.16
CA THR A 23 -9.96 4.98 44.03
C THR A 23 -10.49 4.30 42.77
N PRO A 24 -11.09 5.04 41.82
CA PRO A 24 -11.48 4.44 40.55
C PRO A 24 -10.20 3.87 39.93
N SER A 25 -10.13 2.55 39.83
CA SER A 25 -9.10 1.89 39.03
C SER A 25 -9.33 2.38 37.62
N SER A 26 -8.49 3.30 37.15
CA SER A 26 -8.41 3.64 35.75
C SER A 26 -8.20 2.32 35.01
N LEU A 27 -9.25 1.77 34.37
CA LEU A 27 -9.04 0.78 33.35
C LEU A 27 -8.08 1.45 32.38
N LEU A 28 -6.83 0.99 32.35
CA LEU A 28 -5.91 1.34 31.29
C LEU A 28 -6.65 0.92 30.02
N ALA A 29 -7.14 1.89 29.26
CA ALA A 29 -7.49 1.64 27.88
C ALA A 29 -6.24 0.99 27.30
N GLN A 30 -6.30 -0.31 27.02
CA GLN A 30 -5.29 -1.00 26.25
C GLN A 30 -5.30 -0.22 24.93
N ALA A 31 -4.39 0.73 24.77
CA ALA A 31 -4.30 1.50 23.57
C ALA A 31 -3.95 0.49 22.49
N CYS A 32 -4.94 0.09 21.70
CA CYS A 32 -4.72 -0.64 20.46
C CYS A 32 -3.71 0.21 19.70
N GLN A 33 -2.47 -0.25 19.61
CA GLN A 33 -1.47 0.43 18.80
C GLN A 33 -2.07 0.54 17.40
N PRO A 34 -2.07 1.75 16.80
CA PRO A 34 -2.48 1.91 15.42
C PRO A 34 -1.75 0.87 14.55
N LYS A 35 -2.47 0.35 13.57
CA LYS A 35 -1.95 -0.68 12.66
C LYS A 35 -2.40 -0.34 11.25
N ILE A 36 -1.45 -0.41 10.31
CA ILE A 36 -1.71 -0.42 8.88
C ILE A 36 -1.63 -1.87 8.40
N SER A 37 -2.65 -2.35 7.69
CA SER A 37 -2.66 -3.67 7.05
C SER A 37 -2.52 -3.51 5.55
N LEU A 38 -1.64 -4.29 4.91
CA LEU A 38 -1.40 -4.22 3.47
C LEU A 38 -1.26 -5.62 2.90
N ASN A 39 -1.87 -5.85 1.74
CA ASN A 39 -1.52 -6.95 0.87
C ASN A 39 -0.34 -6.49 0.01
N ILE A 40 0.76 -7.24 0.01
CA ILE A 40 1.92 -6.95 -0.84
C ILE A 40 1.90 -7.95 -1.99
N ASP A 41 1.68 -7.45 -3.20
CA ASP A 41 1.63 -8.26 -4.41
C ASP A 41 2.99 -8.24 -5.11
N ASN A 42 3.59 -9.40 -5.36
CA ASN A 42 4.80 -9.48 -6.17
C ASN A 42 4.44 -9.63 -7.66
N TYR A 43 4.37 -8.52 -8.40
CA TYR A 43 4.17 -8.54 -9.85
C TYR A 43 5.48 -8.67 -10.65
N GLY A 44 6.63 -8.64 -9.98
CA GLY A 44 7.94 -8.88 -10.59
C GLY A 44 8.13 -10.30 -11.10
N ASP A 45 9.13 -10.51 -11.96
CA ASP A 45 9.51 -11.83 -12.50
C ASP A 45 10.38 -12.66 -11.55
N SER A 46 10.81 -12.05 -10.45
CA SER A 46 11.75 -12.62 -9.51
C SER A 46 11.13 -12.77 -8.12
N ASN A 47 11.62 -13.77 -7.39
CA ASN A 47 11.21 -14.01 -6.01
C ASN A 47 11.57 -12.81 -5.14
N LEU A 48 10.59 -12.25 -4.41
CA LEU A 48 10.84 -11.27 -3.37
C LEU A 48 11.39 -12.00 -2.14
N VAL A 49 12.62 -11.67 -1.74
CA VAL A 49 13.34 -12.36 -0.67
C VAL A 49 13.56 -11.50 0.57
N GLN A 50 13.50 -10.17 0.45
CA GLN A 50 13.47 -9.27 1.61
C GLN A 50 12.54 -8.09 1.32
N LEU A 51 11.76 -7.70 2.33
CA LEU A 51 10.91 -6.52 2.28
C LEU A 51 11.11 -5.71 3.54
N TYR A 52 11.55 -4.46 3.39
CA TYR A 52 11.69 -3.52 4.51
C TYR A 52 10.65 -2.42 4.37
N ILE A 53 9.90 -2.13 5.43
CA ILE A 53 8.95 -1.01 5.45
C ILE A 53 9.24 -0.16 6.69
N SER A 54 9.78 1.04 6.47
CA SER A 54 10.37 1.88 7.52
C SER A 54 9.74 3.28 7.50
N PRO A 55 9.52 3.94 8.64
CA PRO A 55 9.11 5.35 8.63
C PRO A 55 10.07 6.19 7.78
N SER A 56 9.56 7.07 6.93
CA SER A 56 10.39 7.83 6.00
C SER A 56 11.44 8.67 6.75
N GLY A 57 12.69 8.63 6.28
CA GLY A 57 13.81 9.31 6.93
C GLY A 57 14.42 8.56 8.13
N SER A 58 13.97 7.34 8.43
CA SER A 58 14.62 6.45 9.41
C SER A 58 15.54 5.42 8.74
N ASP A 59 16.52 4.89 9.49
CA ASP A 59 17.38 3.82 9.00
C ASP A 59 16.61 2.49 8.89
N SER A 60 16.68 1.87 7.71
CA SER A 60 15.76 0.79 7.29
C SER A 60 16.08 -0.63 7.82
N ARG A 61 17.21 -0.81 8.51
CA ARG A 61 17.74 -2.16 8.80
C ARG A 61 16.90 -2.99 9.80
N SER A 62 16.05 -2.38 10.64
CA SER A 62 15.27 -3.09 11.66
C SER A 62 13.85 -3.49 11.24
N ASN A 63 13.44 -3.24 9.99
CA ASN A 63 12.02 -3.30 9.59
C ASN A 63 11.72 -4.35 8.52
N GLU A 64 12.46 -5.46 8.50
CA GLU A 64 12.22 -6.60 7.59
C GLU A 64 10.85 -7.27 7.91
N LYS A 65 10.06 -7.58 6.89
CA LYS A 65 8.66 -8.02 7.01
C LYS A 65 8.42 -9.47 6.58
N LEU A 66 9.30 -10.07 5.80
CA LEU A 66 9.10 -11.43 5.31
C LEU A 66 9.52 -12.49 6.32
N GLN A 67 10.44 -12.19 7.23
CA GLN A 67 10.97 -13.09 8.26
C GLN A 67 11.47 -14.41 7.65
N GLY A 68 12.15 -14.32 6.50
CA GLY A 68 12.67 -15.46 5.73
C GLY A 68 11.65 -16.12 4.79
N ARG A 69 10.40 -15.63 4.74
CA ARG A 69 9.45 -16.04 3.70
C ARG A 69 9.91 -15.54 2.33
N VAL A 70 9.54 -16.27 1.29
CA VAL A 70 9.74 -15.89 -0.10
C VAL A 70 8.36 -15.68 -0.71
N VAL A 71 8.16 -14.57 -1.42
CA VAL A 71 6.94 -14.30 -2.19
C VAL A 71 7.28 -14.45 -3.66
N LYS A 72 6.73 -15.47 -4.32
CA LYS A 72 7.01 -15.74 -5.74
C LYS A 72 6.30 -14.74 -6.64
N PRO A 73 6.71 -14.63 -7.92
CA PRO A 73 5.93 -13.90 -8.93
C PRO A 73 4.45 -14.30 -8.91
N GLY A 74 3.56 -13.30 -8.88
CA GLY A 74 2.11 -13.44 -8.80
C GLY A 74 1.56 -13.83 -7.42
N GLU A 75 2.40 -14.06 -6.40
CA GLU A 75 1.94 -14.30 -5.04
C GLU A 75 1.74 -12.99 -4.27
N THR A 76 0.88 -13.05 -3.26
CA THR A 76 0.57 -11.96 -2.33
C THR A 76 0.97 -12.35 -0.92
N VAL A 77 1.45 -11.38 -0.13
CA VAL A 77 1.70 -11.55 1.31
C VAL A 77 1.04 -10.45 2.15
N ASP A 78 0.37 -10.85 3.22
CA ASP A 78 -0.22 -9.89 4.15
C ASP A 78 0.82 -9.37 5.15
N ILE A 79 0.91 -8.05 5.26
CA ILE A 79 1.82 -7.34 6.15
C ILE A 79 1.01 -6.45 7.10
N ALA A 80 1.42 -6.44 8.37
CA ALA A 80 0.94 -5.49 9.37
C ALA A 80 2.08 -4.60 9.84
N ILE A 81 1.83 -3.29 9.91
CA ILE A 81 2.74 -2.28 10.43
C ILE A 81 2.07 -1.67 11.65
N TYR A 82 2.63 -1.91 12.83
CA TYR A 82 2.19 -1.23 14.04
C TYR A 82 2.89 0.13 14.13
N ASN A 83 2.12 1.20 14.04
CA ASN A 83 2.62 2.56 13.87
C ASN A 83 2.23 3.47 15.04
N LYS A 84 3.00 4.55 15.21
CA LYS A 84 2.62 5.61 16.16
C LYS A 84 1.38 6.36 15.64
N PRO A 85 0.54 6.92 16.53
CA PRO A 85 -0.56 7.79 16.10
C PRO A 85 -0.07 8.91 15.17
N GLY A 86 -0.64 8.99 13.96
CA GLY A 86 -0.28 9.97 12.93
C GLY A 86 0.95 9.63 12.07
N GLU A 87 1.65 8.52 12.33
CA GLU A 87 2.80 8.08 11.53
C GLU A 87 2.32 7.27 10.31
N CYS A 88 2.27 7.93 9.16
CA CYS A 88 1.71 7.38 7.91
C CYS A 88 2.69 7.35 6.73
N VAL A 89 3.81 8.07 6.80
CA VAL A 89 4.74 8.23 5.69
C VAL A 89 5.92 7.27 5.84
N TYR A 90 6.07 6.34 4.88
CA TYR A 90 7.04 5.25 4.92
C TYR A 90 7.86 5.15 3.64
N ASP A 91 9.05 4.58 3.78
CA ASP A 91 9.87 4.10 2.69
C ASP A 91 9.77 2.56 2.63
N ILE A 92 9.60 2.02 1.42
CA ILE A 92 9.57 0.59 1.14
C ILE A 92 10.83 0.22 0.36
N LYS A 93 11.61 -0.75 0.88
CA LYS A 93 12.69 -1.38 0.14
C LYS A 93 12.33 -2.84 -0.16
N SER A 94 12.31 -3.21 -1.44
CA SER A 94 12.22 -4.59 -1.89
C SER A 94 13.60 -5.09 -2.35
N VAL A 95 13.89 -6.35 -2.06
CA VAL A 95 15.07 -7.07 -2.56
C VAL A 95 14.60 -8.37 -3.20
N PHE A 96 14.98 -8.57 -4.45
CA PHE A 96 14.60 -9.72 -5.25
C PHE A 96 15.76 -10.72 -5.36
N ALA A 97 15.44 -12.00 -5.62
CA ALA A 97 16.42 -13.08 -5.69
C ALA A 97 17.44 -12.94 -6.83
N ASN A 98 17.13 -12.13 -7.85
CA ASN A 98 18.02 -11.79 -8.95
C ASN A 98 19.05 -10.70 -8.58
N GLY A 99 19.02 -10.21 -7.33
CA GLY A 99 19.91 -9.15 -6.83
C GLY A 99 19.38 -7.73 -7.08
N GLU A 100 18.21 -7.57 -7.70
CA GLU A 100 17.59 -6.28 -7.87
C GLU A 100 17.10 -5.73 -6.52
N GLU A 101 17.30 -4.43 -6.32
CA GLU A 101 16.77 -3.70 -5.17
C GLU A 101 16.01 -2.46 -5.63
N LYS A 102 14.86 -2.20 -5.00
CA LYS A 102 14.08 -0.99 -5.27
C LYS A 102 13.72 -0.30 -3.97
N VAL A 103 13.82 1.03 -3.97
CA VAL A 103 13.47 1.86 -2.83
C VAL A 103 12.44 2.90 -3.27
N GLU A 104 11.22 2.75 -2.75
CA GLU A 104 10.15 3.73 -2.90
C GLU A 104 10.07 4.56 -1.62
N ARG A 105 10.01 5.89 -1.77
CA ARG A 105 10.14 6.82 -0.65
C ARG A 105 8.90 7.68 -0.49
N GLN A 106 8.69 8.12 0.75
CA GLN A 106 7.65 9.09 1.10
C GLN A 106 6.23 8.63 0.73
N LEU A 107 5.96 7.34 0.87
CA LEU A 107 4.65 6.77 0.59
C LEU A 107 3.72 6.98 1.78
N ASN A 108 2.54 7.52 1.53
CA ASN A 108 1.50 7.59 2.55
C ASN A 108 0.75 6.24 2.62
N LEU A 109 1.13 5.37 3.56
CA LEU A 109 0.53 4.04 3.68
C LEU A 109 -0.84 4.04 4.36
N CYS A 110 -1.23 5.14 5.01
CA CYS A 110 -2.58 5.29 5.55
C CYS A 110 -3.62 5.44 4.43
N ASP A 111 -3.22 5.92 3.25
CA ASP A 111 -4.12 6.04 2.08
C ASP A 111 -4.47 4.68 1.47
N VAL A 112 -3.73 3.63 1.83
CA VAL A 112 -3.89 2.26 1.32
C VAL A 112 -4.11 1.24 2.45
N ASP A 113 -4.45 1.68 3.66
CA ASP A 113 -4.74 0.76 4.78
C ASP A 113 -5.92 -0.18 4.47
N GLY A 114 -5.69 -1.48 4.64
CA GLY A 114 -6.59 -2.57 4.24
C GLY A 114 -6.56 -2.89 2.74
N GLY A 115 -5.74 -2.20 1.96
CA GLY A 115 -5.61 -2.36 0.52
C GLY A 115 -4.41 -3.19 0.08
N SER A 116 -4.10 -3.09 -1.22
CA SER A 116 -2.95 -3.73 -1.84
C SER A 116 -1.89 -2.71 -2.24
N TYR A 117 -0.63 -3.12 -2.15
CA TYR A 117 0.52 -2.41 -2.67
C TYR A 117 1.37 -3.36 -3.51
N SER A 118 1.57 -2.98 -4.77
CA SER A 118 2.16 -3.84 -5.78
C SER A 118 3.64 -3.52 -5.97
N LEU A 119 4.48 -4.55 -5.87
CA LEU A 119 5.91 -4.47 -6.14
C LEU A 119 6.21 -4.89 -7.56
N TYR A 120 7.13 -4.15 -8.18
CA TYR A 120 7.56 -4.36 -9.55
C TYR A 120 9.09 -4.35 -9.59
N GLY A 121 9.66 -5.20 -10.43
CA GLY A 121 11.07 -5.14 -10.82
C GLY A 121 11.41 -3.86 -11.58
N ALA A 122 12.70 -3.61 -11.77
CA ALA A 122 13.26 -2.43 -12.41
C ALA A 122 12.99 -2.46 -13.92
N ASP A 123 12.96 -3.67 -14.48
CA ASP A 123 12.66 -3.90 -15.88
C ASP A 123 11.16 -4.14 -16.14
N ASP A 124 10.32 -4.26 -15.10
CA ASP A 124 8.89 -4.37 -15.30
C ASP A 124 8.32 -3.10 -15.97
N ARG A 125 7.21 -3.29 -16.68
CA ARG A 125 6.43 -2.19 -17.25
C ARG A 125 5.00 -2.32 -16.80
N VAL A 126 4.38 -1.20 -16.48
CA VAL A 126 2.98 -1.16 -16.06
C VAL A 126 2.28 -0.18 -16.98
N PHE A 127 1.27 -0.65 -17.70
CA PHE A 127 0.48 0.18 -18.60
C PHE A 127 -0.68 0.79 -17.83
N LYS A 128 -0.67 2.12 -17.71
CA LYS A 128 -1.82 2.89 -17.25
C LYS A 128 -2.70 3.22 -18.44
N VAL A 129 -3.60 2.31 -18.77
CA VAL A 129 -4.47 2.39 -19.95
C VAL A 129 -5.64 3.32 -19.67
N SER A 130 -5.70 4.45 -20.35
CA SER A 130 -6.76 5.46 -20.21
C SER A 130 -7.67 5.45 -21.44
N ASN A 131 -8.92 5.05 -21.26
CA ASN A 131 -9.95 5.21 -22.28
C ASN A 131 -10.56 6.61 -22.18
N ARG A 132 -10.03 7.58 -22.93
CA ARG A 132 -10.58 8.94 -23.04
C ARG A 132 -11.60 9.07 -24.18
N THR A 133 -12.09 7.98 -24.74
CA THR A 133 -13.15 8.03 -25.75
C THR A 133 -14.54 8.08 -25.08
N ASN A 134 -15.59 8.13 -25.90
CA ASN A 134 -16.99 8.00 -25.45
C ASN A 134 -17.55 6.58 -25.60
N ASN A 135 -16.72 5.61 -25.99
CA ASN A 135 -17.12 4.22 -26.19
C ASN A 135 -16.37 3.32 -25.21
N ASN A 136 -17.00 2.25 -24.75
CA ASN A 136 -16.31 1.26 -23.91
C ASN A 136 -15.26 0.53 -24.75
N MET A 137 -14.06 0.37 -24.21
CA MET A 137 -13.03 -0.51 -24.75
C MET A 137 -13.32 -1.92 -24.24
N VAL A 138 -13.56 -2.83 -25.18
CA VAL A 138 -14.00 -4.21 -24.90
C VAL A 138 -12.89 -5.24 -25.12
N GLU A 139 -11.86 -4.90 -25.88
CA GLU A 139 -10.65 -5.71 -26.01
C GLU A 139 -9.42 -4.81 -25.99
N PHE A 140 -8.34 -5.28 -25.36
CA PHE A 140 -7.07 -4.58 -25.32
C PHE A 140 -5.91 -5.56 -25.52
N TYR A 141 -5.13 -5.29 -26.56
CA TYR A 141 -3.98 -6.10 -26.93
C TYR A 141 -2.72 -5.26 -26.94
N TRP A 142 -1.59 -5.94 -26.75
CA TRP A 142 -0.28 -5.38 -27.00
C TRP A 142 0.62 -6.40 -27.70
N ARG A 143 1.69 -5.90 -28.29
CA ARG A 143 2.81 -6.68 -28.80
C ARG A 143 4.08 -5.86 -28.76
N LYS A 144 5.23 -6.53 -28.84
CA LYS A 144 6.50 -5.85 -29.06
C LYS A 144 6.50 -5.24 -30.46
N SER A 145 7.04 -4.04 -30.60
CA SER A 145 7.11 -3.40 -31.92
C SER A 145 7.86 -4.29 -32.92
N GLY A 146 7.30 -4.43 -34.12
CA GLY A 146 7.81 -5.31 -35.17
C GLY A 146 7.41 -6.78 -35.07
N GLN A 147 6.65 -7.20 -34.05
CA GLN A 147 6.04 -8.54 -34.06
C GLN A 147 4.78 -8.56 -34.92
N GLU A 148 4.59 -9.61 -35.73
CA GLU A 148 3.44 -9.70 -36.63
C GLU A 148 2.15 -10.09 -35.92
N LYS A 149 2.24 -10.91 -34.87
CA LYS A 149 1.08 -11.43 -34.13
C LYS A 149 0.80 -10.60 -32.89
N TRP A 150 -0.48 -10.34 -32.64
CA TRP A 150 -0.95 -9.79 -31.37
C TRP A 150 -0.90 -10.86 -30.27
N GLY A 151 -0.71 -10.43 -29.03
CA GLY A 151 -0.88 -11.28 -27.86
C GLY A 151 -2.35 -11.60 -27.58
N GLU A 152 -2.60 -12.13 -26.39
CA GLU A 152 -3.97 -12.37 -25.90
C GLU A 152 -4.68 -11.04 -25.56
N ASP A 153 -6.01 -11.08 -25.53
CA ASP A 153 -6.80 -9.98 -24.99
C ASP A 153 -6.60 -9.91 -23.47
N LEU A 154 -6.14 -8.76 -22.99
CA LEU A 154 -5.88 -8.54 -21.58
C LEU A 154 -7.13 -8.18 -20.77
N LEU A 155 -8.26 -7.88 -21.42
CA LEU A 155 -9.52 -7.60 -20.71
C LEU A 155 -10.34 -8.87 -20.48
N GLY A 156 -10.28 -9.84 -21.40
CA GLY A 156 -11.04 -11.08 -21.30
C GLY A 156 -12.54 -10.79 -21.31
N THR A 157 -13.21 -11.01 -20.18
CA THR A 157 -14.64 -10.66 -20.03
C THR A 157 -14.88 -9.26 -19.47
N ALA A 158 -13.82 -8.55 -19.07
CA ALA A 158 -13.89 -7.20 -18.54
C ALA A 158 -13.97 -6.15 -19.65
N SER A 159 -14.17 -4.89 -19.28
CA SER A 159 -14.10 -3.75 -20.21
C SER A 159 -13.55 -2.52 -19.50
N ILE A 160 -12.92 -1.60 -20.25
CA ILE A 160 -12.56 -0.28 -19.76
C ILE A 160 -13.63 0.69 -20.27
N GLY A 161 -14.53 1.11 -19.39
CA GLY A 161 -15.61 2.04 -19.72
C GLY A 161 -15.10 3.38 -20.24
N ALA A 162 -15.98 4.12 -20.91
CA ALA A 162 -15.68 5.47 -21.36
C ALA A 162 -15.17 6.34 -20.20
N ARG A 163 -14.10 7.11 -20.45
CA ARG A 163 -13.43 7.97 -19.46
C ARG A 163 -12.79 7.25 -18.27
N GLN A 164 -12.67 5.92 -18.31
CA GLN A 164 -12.01 5.15 -17.25
C GLN A 164 -10.52 4.91 -17.51
N THR A 165 -9.79 4.57 -16.45
CA THR A 165 -8.38 4.20 -16.49
C THR A 165 -8.17 2.91 -15.72
N VAL A 166 -7.37 2.00 -16.26
CA VAL A 166 -6.99 0.73 -15.63
C VAL A 166 -5.47 0.59 -15.64
N ILE A 167 -4.95 -0.06 -14.59
CA ILE A 167 -3.54 -0.41 -14.47
C ILE A 167 -3.38 -1.87 -14.90
N ILE A 168 -2.50 -2.11 -15.87
CA ILE A 168 -2.21 -3.43 -16.41
C ILE A 168 -0.71 -3.69 -16.25
N PRO A 169 -0.29 -4.53 -15.29
CA PRO A 169 1.10 -4.89 -15.15
C PRO A 169 1.54 -5.81 -16.29
N VAL A 170 2.71 -5.52 -16.86
CA VAL A 170 3.32 -6.29 -17.95
C VAL A 170 4.78 -6.55 -17.63
N ASN A 171 5.07 -7.82 -17.42
CA ASN A 171 6.40 -8.28 -17.09
C ASN A 171 7.26 -8.44 -18.36
N ASP A 172 7.64 -7.31 -18.96
CA ASP A 172 8.52 -7.28 -20.13
C ASP A 172 9.45 -6.05 -20.10
N GLY A 173 10.76 -6.29 -20.13
CA GLY A 173 11.81 -5.27 -20.09
C GLY A 173 11.89 -4.31 -21.27
N LYS A 174 11.01 -4.44 -22.27
CA LYS A 174 11.06 -3.63 -23.49
C LYS A 174 10.45 -2.25 -23.29
N CYS A 175 10.69 -1.40 -24.27
CA CYS A 175 10.26 -0.01 -24.26
C CYS A 175 9.31 0.33 -25.40
N LEU A 176 9.49 -0.29 -26.57
CA LEU A 176 8.70 0.00 -27.76
C LEU A 176 7.63 -1.07 -27.96
N TYR A 177 6.38 -0.65 -27.79
CA TYR A 177 5.20 -1.50 -27.90
C TYR A 177 4.21 -0.95 -28.91
N GLU A 178 3.46 -1.86 -29.50
CA GLU A 178 2.26 -1.54 -30.26
C GLU A 178 1.05 -2.01 -29.48
N PHE A 179 0.01 -1.20 -29.45
CA PHE A 179 -1.22 -1.41 -28.72
C PHE A 179 -2.40 -1.42 -29.68
N ARG A 180 -3.38 -2.27 -29.43
CA ARG A 180 -4.66 -2.30 -30.14
C ARG A 180 -5.79 -2.25 -29.12
N ALA A 181 -6.72 -1.33 -29.32
CA ALA A 181 -7.97 -1.26 -28.59
C ALA A 181 -9.14 -1.51 -29.54
N VAL A 182 -10.06 -2.39 -29.15
CA VAL A 182 -11.34 -2.59 -29.82
C VAL A 182 -12.43 -2.00 -28.94
N PHE A 183 -13.30 -1.19 -29.54
CA PHE A 183 -14.38 -0.49 -28.84
C PHE A 183 -15.73 -1.14 -29.14
N ALA A 184 -16.69 -0.96 -28.23
CA ALA A 184 -18.03 -1.55 -28.31
C ALA A 184 -18.81 -1.15 -29.59
N ASN A 185 -18.44 -0.05 -30.24
CA ASN A 185 -19.01 0.39 -31.52
C ASN A 185 -18.33 -0.25 -32.76
N GLY A 186 -17.42 -1.21 -32.56
CA GLY A 186 -16.64 -1.85 -33.63
C GLY A 186 -15.42 -1.05 -34.09
N GLN A 187 -15.16 0.13 -33.51
CA GLN A 187 -13.95 0.89 -33.84
C GLN A 187 -12.71 0.16 -33.32
N ILE A 188 -11.65 0.17 -34.13
CA ILE A 188 -10.34 -0.37 -33.77
C ILE A 188 -9.34 0.77 -33.85
N VAL A 189 -8.54 0.94 -32.80
CA VAL A 189 -7.44 1.93 -32.76
C VAL A 189 -6.16 1.20 -32.43
N GLU A 190 -5.14 1.43 -33.26
CA GLU A 190 -3.80 0.93 -33.05
C GLU A 190 -2.84 2.09 -32.86
N GLN A 191 -1.88 1.95 -31.94
CA GLN A 191 -0.85 2.95 -31.72
C GLN A 191 0.46 2.31 -31.27
N GLN A 192 1.57 2.87 -31.74
CA GLN A 192 2.90 2.55 -31.23
C GLN A 192 3.27 3.55 -30.14
N LYS A 193 3.86 3.07 -29.04
CA LYS A 193 4.36 3.94 -27.98
C LYS A 193 5.68 3.43 -27.40
N ASN A 194 6.59 4.36 -27.18
CA ASN A 194 7.76 4.12 -26.35
C ASN A 194 7.39 4.41 -24.89
N VAL A 195 7.19 3.35 -24.09
CA VAL A 195 6.76 3.47 -22.69
C VAL A 195 7.91 3.80 -21.72
N CYS A 196 9.17 3.79 -22.19
CA CYS A 196 10.31 4.24 -21.40
C CYS A 196 10.65 5.72 -21.66
N GLN A 197 10.01 6.34 -22.65
CA GLN A 197 10.32 7.72 -23.02
C GLN A 197 9.74 8.68 -21.99
N ASN A 198 10.59 9.57 -21.46
CA ASN A 198 10.25 10.62 -20.48
C ASN A 198 9.74 10.11 -19.12
N ASN A 199 9.95 8.83 -18.80
CA ASN A 199 9.50 8.25 -17.54
C ASN A 199 10.55 7.28 -17.00
N SER A 200 11.11 7.60 -15.83
CA SER A 200 12.01 6.69 -15.11
C SER A 200 11.26 5.67 -14.24
N GLY A 201 9.93 5.76 -14.19
CA GLY A 201 9.07 4.86 -13.43
C GLY A 201 8.59 3.66 -14.24
N VAL A 202 8.20 2.61 -13.52
CA VAL A 202 7.61 1.37 -14.08
C VAL A 202 6.25 1.64 -14.76
N VAL A 203 5.47 2.61 -14.25
CA VAL A 203 4.10 2.90 -14.72
C VAL A 203 4.10 3.95 -15.82
N SER A 204 3.60 3.60 -17.01
CA SER A 204 3.53 4.49 -18.17
C SER A 204 2.12 4.60 -18.74
N ASP A 205 1.68 5.83 -19.01
CA ASP A 205 0.36 6.09 -19.59
C ASP A 205 0.24 5.50 -21.01
N VAL A 206 -0.89 4.87 -21.31
CA VAL A 206 -1.30 4.46 -22.66
C VAL A 206 -2.69 5.03 -22.88
N ILE A 207 -2.80 6.10 -23.66
CA ILE A 207 -4.03 6.90 -23.76
C ILE A 207 -4.70 6.62 -25.10
N PHE A 208 -6.00 6.37 -25.09
CA PHE A 208 -6.84 6.28 -26.28
C PHE A 208 -7.89 7.38 -26.26
N GLY A 209 -7.98 8.16 -27.33
CA GLY A 209 -8.84 9.34 -27.41
C GLY A 209 -8.12 10.63 -27.00
N GLY A 210 -8.44 11.70 -27.72
CA GLY A 210 -7.96 13.07 -27.49
C GLY A 210 -9.04 13.94 -26.87
#